data_AF-A0A841LN76-F1
#
_entry.id   AF-A0A841LN76-F1
#
_cell.length_a   1.000
_cell.length_b   1.000
_cell.length_c   1.000
_cell.angle_alpha   90.00
_cell.angle_beta   90.00
_cell.angle_gamma   90.00
#
_symmetry.space_group_name_H-M   'P 1'
#
loop_
_entity.id
_entity.type
_entity.pdbx_description
1 polymer ?
#
loop_
_entity_poly.entity_id
_entity_poly.type
_entity_poly.pdbx_seq_one_letter_code
_entity_poly.pdbx_strand_id
1 'polypeptide(L)'
;MKNMSTLLIKFLIVLLLATTIVTLYFVYSFGALADKITFAAILQTIKQFGLVIGIPTTILFVPADFLITKIQGVWLLYIVRCMVFFGILSLVSLVLSFYLVSNALLNNPFVLL
;
A
#
# COMPACT_ATOMS: atom_id res chain seq x y z
N MET A 1 -17.05 21.11 -9.95
CA MET A 1 -15.93 21.23 -8.98
C MET A 1 -16.16 20.43 -7.68
N LYS A 2 -17.37 20.42 -7.09
CA LYS A 2 -17.69 19.72 -5.83
C LYS A 2 -17.37 18.21 -5.81
N ASN A 3 -17.48 17.52 -6.95
CA ASN A 3 -17.15 16.10 -7.06
C ASN A 3 -15.64 15.83 -7.16
N MET A 4 -14.88 16.76 -7.73
CA MET A 4 -13.42 16.65 -7.89
C MET A 4 -12.71 16.77 -6.55
N SER A 5 -13.16 17.70 -5.70
CA SER A 5 -12.61 17.89 -4.35
C SER A 5 -12.83 16.66 -3.47
N THR A 6 -14.02 16.07 -3.52
CA THR A 6 -14.34 14.86 -2.74
C THR A 6 -13.51 13.66 -3.18
N LEU A 7 -13.28 13.52 -4.49
CA LEU A 7 -12.45 12.46 -5.05
C LEU A 7 -10.98 12.61 -4.63
N LEU A 8 -10.44 13.84 -4.69
CA LEU A 8 -9.09 14.14 -4.23
C LEU A 8 -8.91 13.86 -2.73
N ILE A 9 -9.87 14.28 -1.90
CA ILE A 9 -9.83 14.01 -0.46
C ILE A 9 -9.81 12.51 -0.19
N LYS A 10 -10.68 11.75 -0.86
CA LYS A 10 -10.72 10.30 -0.73
C LYS A 10 -9.41 9.64 -1.18
N PHE A 11 -8.85 10.10 -2.29
CA PHE A 11 -7.54 9.64 -2.77
C PHE A 11 -6.46 9.87 -1.72
N LEU A 12 -6.38 11.09 -1.16
CA LEU A 12 -5.42 11.42 -0.11
C LEU A 12 -5.58 10.57 1.15
N ILE A 13 -6.83 10.34 1.60
CA ILE A 13 -7.11 9.51 2.78
C ILE A 13 -6.62 8.08 2.55
N VAL A 14 -6.96 7.49 1.41
CA VAL A 14 -6.57 6.11 1.08
C VAL A 14 -5.06 5.99 0.92
N LEU A 15 -4.40 6.99 0.31
CA LEU A 15 -2.95 7.03 0.17
C LEU A 15 -2.24 7.12 1.51
N LEU A 16 -2.70 8.02 2.39
CA LEU A 16 -2.16 8.15 3.74
C LEU A 16 -2.33 6.84 4.51
N LEU A 17 -3.53 6.25 4.46
CA LEU A 17 -3.84 5.02 5.18
C LEU A 17 -2.99 3.84 4.69
N ALA A 18 -2.84 3.67 3.37
CA ALA A 18 -1.97 2.64 2.79
C ALA A 18 -0.50 2.85 3.17
N THR A 19 0.00 4.09 3.04
CA THR A 19 1.38 4.44 3.38
C THR A 19 1.67 4.18 4.86
N THR A 20 0.75 4.57 5.75
CA THR A 20 0.87 4.34 7.19
C THR A 20 0.88 2.85 7.53
N ILE A 21 -0.03 2.05 6.97
CA ILE A 21 -0.08 0.60 7.23
C ILE A 21 1.21 -0.09 6.78
N VAL A 22 1.69 0.22 5.57
CA VAL A 22 2.95 -0.34 5.06
C VAL A 22 4.12 0.06 5.93
N THR A 23 4.19 1.32 6.34
CA THR A 23 5.27 1.83 7.19
C THR A 23 5.24 1.16 8.57
N LEU A 24 4.07 1.04 9.19
CA LEU A 24 3.90 0.35 10.47
C LEU A 24 4.28 -1.13 10.37
N TYR A 25 3.86 -1.81 9.31
CA TYR A 25 4.22 -3.21 9.08
C TYR A 25 5.73 -3.39 8.97
N PHE A 26 6.41 -2.51 8.23
CA PHE A 26 7.86 -2.56 8.08
C PHE A 26 8.58 -2.27 9.40
N VAL A 27 8.16 -1.22 10.12
CA VAL A 27 8.72 -0.87 11.43
C VAL A 27 8.51 -2.00 12.44
N TYR A 28 7.35 -2.65 12.45
CA TYR A 28 7.08 -3.79 13.31
C TYR A 28 7.94 -5.01 12.95
N SER A 29 8.04 -5.33 11.65
CA SER A 29 8.74 -6.54 11.19
C SER A 29 10.27 -6.43 11.31
N PHE A 30 10.81 -5.25 11.01
CA PHE A 30 12.26 -5.01 11.01
C PHE A 30 12.77 -4.24 12.23
N GLY A 31 11.86 -3.79 13.10
CA GLY A 31 12.23 -3.08 14.33
C GLY A 31 13.10 -3.90 15.27
N ALA A 32 12.92 -5.22 15.29
CA ALA A 32 13.76 -6.13 16.08
C ALA A 32 15.19 -6.31 15.52
N LEU A 33 15.41 -5.97 14.25
CA LEU A 33 16.71 -6.09 13.57
C LEU A 33 17.55 -4.81 13.70
N ALA A 34 16.98 -3.73 14.21
CA ALA A 34 17.65 -2.44 14.36
C ALA A 34 17.72 -2.06 15.84
N ASP A 35 18.94 -1.77 16.34
CA ASP A 35 19.14 -1.33 17.73
C ASP A 35 18.35 -0.06 18.08
N LYS A 36 18.11 0.81 17.08
CA LYS A 36 17.26 2.01 17.18
C LYS A 36 16.55 2.29 15.86
N ILE A 37 15.24 2.50 15.91
CA ILE A 37 14.48 3.03 14.79
C ILE A 37 14.68 4.55 14.74
N THR A 38 15.49 5.02 13.79
CA THR A 38 15.72 6.46 13.58
C THR A 38 14.65 7.08 12.69
N PHE A 39 14.42 8.39 12.84
CA PHE A 39 13.52 9.14 11.96
C PHE A 39 13.92 9.04 10.48
N ALA A 40 15.24 9.01 10.21
CA ALA A 40 15.76 8.84 8.85
C ALA A 40 15.34 7.50 8.24
N ALA A 41 15.40 6.41 9.01
CA ALA A 41 14.94 5.09 8.56
C ALA A 41 13.43 5.08 8.26
N ILE A 42 12.61 5.67 9.13
CA ILE A 42 11.16 5.79 8.90
C ILE A 42 10.88 6.57 7.60
N LEU A 43 11.54 7.70 7.40
CA LEU A 43 11.36 8.52 6.20
C LEU A 43 11.77 7.75 4.93
N GLN A 44 12.86 6.98 5.01
CA GLN A 44 13.31 6.13 3.91
C GLN A 44 12.30 5.02 3.61
N THR A 45 11.74 4.37 4.64
CA THR A 45 10.68 3.37 4.50
C THR A 45 9.44 3.94 3.82
N ILE A 46 9.01 5.14 4.23
CA ILE A 46 7.88 5.84 3.60
C ILE A 46 8.17 6.07 2.11
N LYS A 47 9.36 6.58 1.77
CA LYS A 47 9.72 6.87 0.37
C LYS A 47 9.82 5.61 -0.48
N GLN A 48 10.48 4.57 0.02
CA GLN A 48 10.81 3.37 -0.76
C GLN A 48 9.68 2.34 -0.81
N PHE A 49 8.91 2.20 0.26
CA PHE A 49 7.87 1.17 0.35
C PHE A 49 6.49 1.79 0.52
N GLY A 50 6.35 2.76 1.43
CA GLY A 50 5.07 3.39 1.74
C GLY A 50 4.40 4.02 0.52
N LEU A 51 5.11 4.90 -0.20
CA LEU A 51 4.59 5.56 -1.40
C LEU A 51 4.51 4.61 -2.60
N VAL A 52 5.51 3.75 -2.77
CA VAL A 52 5.60 2.81 -3.91
C VAL A 52 4.44 1.81 -3.88
N ILE A 53 4.02 1.35 -2.69
CA ILE A 53 2.85 0.49 -2.53
C ILE A 53 1.56 1.33 -2.41
N GLY A 54 1.62 2.45 -1.70
CA GLY A 54 0.46 3.28 -1.38
C GLY A 54 -0.20 3.91 -2.60
N ILE A 55 0.58 4.42 -3.55
CA ILE A 55 0.07 5.04 -4.78
C ILE A 55 -0.73 4.04 -5.63
N PRO A 56 -0.18 2.90 -6.08
CA PRO A 56 -0.94 1.92 -6.86
C PRO A 56 -2.13 1.34 -6.11
N THR A 57 -2.01 1.09 -4.80
CA THR A 57 -3.15 0.67 -3.95
C THR A 57 -4.28 1.69 -4.02
N THR A 58 -3.96 2.97 -3.92
CA THR A 58 -4.95 4.06 -3.96
C THR A 58 -5.60 4.17 -5.33
N ILE A 59 -4.80 4.08 -6.40
CA ILE A 59 -5.27 4.13 -7.79
C ILE A 59 -6.26 2.99 -8.08
N LEU A 60 -6.06 1.81 -7.50
CA LEU A 60 -6.94 0.66 -7.67
C LEU A 60 -8.16 0.70 -6.74
N PHE A 61 -7.99 1.16 -5.49
CA PHE A 61 -9.07 1.18 -4.51
C PHE A 61 -10.12 2.24 -4.78
N VAL A 62 -9.71 3.46 -5.17
CA VAL A 62 -10.66 4.56 -5.45
C VAL A 62 -11.73 4.18 -6.49
N PRO A 63 -11.39 3.58 -7.65
CA PRO A 63 -12.39 3.10 -8.60
C PRO A 63 -13.18 1.90 -8.09
N ALA A 64 -12.55 0.95 -7.38
CA ALA A 64 -13.24 -0.18 -6.77
C ALA A 64 -14.33 0.29 -5.79
N ASP A 65 -14.06 1.35 -5.02
CA ASP A 65 -15.03 1.87 -4.07
C ASP A 65 -16.30 2.44 -4.73
N PHE A 66 -16.26 2.91 -5.99
CA PHE A 66 -17.48 3.29 -6.72
C PHE A 66 -18.42 2.10 -6.96
N LEU A 67 -17.88 0.88 -7.07
CA LEU A 67 -18.68 -0.34 -7.18
C LEU A 67 -19.24 -0.73 -5.80
N ILE A 68 -18.45 -0.57 -4.75
CA ILE A 68 -18.80 -0.94 -3.37
C ILE A 68 -19.92 -0.04 -2.81
N THR A 69 -19.98 1.23 -3.19
CA THR A 69 -21.03 2.17 -2.71
C THR A 69 -22.46 1.77 -3.06
N LYS A 70 -22.66 0.75 -3.91
CA LYS A 70 -23.99 0.19 -4.22
C LYS A 70 -24.57 -0.66 -3.09
N ILE A 71 -23.76 -1.04 -2.09
CA ILE A 71 -24.19 -1.84 -0.94
C ILE A 71 -25.01 -0.95 0.02
N GLN A 72 -26.26 -1.35 0.28
CA GLN A 72 -27.20 -0.56 1.08
C GLN A 72 -26.96 -0.66 2.60
N GLY A 73 -26.41 -1.78 3.07
CA GLY A 73 -26.11 -1.99 4.49
C GLY A 73 -24.84 -1.25 4.91
N VAL A 74 -24.97 -0.24 5.77
CA VAL A 74 -23.83 0.60 6.22
C VAL A 74 -22.70 -0.23 6.86
N TRP A 75 -23.03 -1.17 7.73
CA TRP A 75 -22.05 -2.08 8.34
C TRP A 75 -21.36 -2.96 7.31
N LEU A 76 -22.15 -3.56 6.42
CA LEU A 76 -21.63 -4.42 5.34
C LEU A 76 -20.74 -3.63 4.38
N LEU A 77 -21.10 -2.40 4.06
CA LEU A 77 -20.32 -1.49 3.23
C LEU A 77 -18.91 -1.29 3.80
N TYR A 78 -18.80 -0.97 5.10
CA TYR A 78 -17.49 -0.76 5.73
C TYR A 78 -16.66 -2.04 5.80
N ILE A 79 -17.28 -3.17 6.11
CA ILE A 79 -16.60 -4.47 6.15
C ILE A 79 -16.04 -4.82 4.76
N VAL A 80 -16.85 -4.68 3.70
CA VAL A 80 -16.43 -4.93 2.32
C VAL A 80 -15.33 -3.96 1.89
N ARG A 81 -15.43 -2.67 2.25
CA ARG A 81 -14.36 -1.68 1.99
C ARG A 81 -13.05 -2.10 2.60
N CYS A 82 -13.04 -2.53 3.88
CA CYS A 82 -11.84 -3.01 4.54
C CYS A 82 -11.27 -4.24 3.84
N MET A 83 -12.11 -5.24 3.53
CA MET A 83 -11.67 -6.45 2.83
C MET A 83 -11.06 -6.14 1.46
N VAL A 84 -11.71 -5.31 0.65
CA VAL A 84 -11.21 -4.93 -0.67
C VAL A 84 -9.94 -4.10 -0.54
N PHE A 85 -9.87 -3.18 0.42
CA PHE A 85 -8.67 -2.38 0.67
C PHE A 85 -7.47 -3.27 1.01
N PHE A 86 -7.60 -4.18 1.98
CA PHE A 86 -6.53 -5.10 2.36
C PHE A 86 -6.20 -6.09 1.24
N GLY A 87 -7.19 -6.54 0.47
CA GLY A 87 -6.99 -7.40 -0.69
C GLY A 87 -6.18 -6.72 -1.80
N ILE A 88 -6.48 -5.45 -2.11
CA ILE A 88 -5.70 -4.67 -3.08
C ILE A 88 -4.30 -4.40 -2.55
N LEU A 89 -4.18 -3.98 -1.28
CA LEU A 89 -2.89 -3.70 -0.65
C LEU A 89 -1.98 -4.94 -0.67
N SER A 90 -2.52 -6.11 -0.38
CA SER A 90 -1.77 -7.37 -0.39
C SER A 90 -1.37 -7.79 -1.81
N LEU A 91 -2.25 -7.66 -2.80
CA LEU A 91 -1.94 -7.93 -4.21
C LEU A 91 -0.84 -7.02 -4.73
N VAL A 92 -0.94 -5.71 -4.48
CA VAL A 92 0.10 -4.75 -4.89
C VAL A 92 1.43 -5.07 -4.21
N SER A 93 1.40 -5.39 -2.91
CA SER A 93 2.61 -5.79 -2.18
C SER A 93 3.22 -7.06 -2.75
N LEU A 94 2.41 -8.08 -3.07
CA LEU A 94 2.84 -9.34 -3.66
C LEU A 94 3.51 -9.12 -5.03
N VAL A 95 2.88 -8.32 -5.90
CA VAL A 95 3.44 -7.97 -7.22
C VAL A 95 4.78 -7.26 -7.07
N LEU A 96 4.88 -6.30 -6.14
CA LEU A 96 6.13 -5.61 -5.86
C LEU A 96 7.20 -6.57 -5.32
N SER A 97 6.84 -7.48 -4.42
CA SER A 97 7.75 -8.52 -3.92
C SER A 97 8.26 -9.41 -5.04
N PHE A 98 7.38 -9.88 -5.94
CA PHE A 98 7.80 -10.66 -7.11
C PHE A 98 8.74 -9.87 -8.02
N TYR A 99 8.45 -8.59 -8.26
CA TYR A 99 9.31 -7.73 -9.05
C TYR A 99 10.70 -7.56 -8.42
N LEU A 100 10.77 -7.30 -7.11
CA LEU A 100 12.03 -7.14 -6.39
C LEU A 100 12.86 -8.44 -6.38
N VAL A 101 12.22 -9.58 -6.13
CA VAL A 101 12.88 -10.89 -6.15
C VAL A 101 13.38 -11.23 -7.55
N SER A 102 12.55 -11.02 -8.57
CA SER A 102 12.95 -11.28 -9.97
C SER A 102 14.11 -10.39 -10.40
N ASN A 103 14.08 -9.10 -10.03
CA ASN A 103 15.16 -8.18 -10.33
C ASN A 103 16.46 -8.55 -9.58
N ALA A 104 16.36 -9.05 -8.34
CA ALA A 104 17.52 -9.54 -7.60
C ALA A 104 18.11 -10.82 -8.23
N LEU A 105 17.28 -11.71 -8.77
CA LEU A 105 17.71 -12.92 -9.48
C LEU A 105 18.35 -12.62 -10.84
N LEU A 106 17.79 -11.67 -11.61
CA LEU A 106 18.33 -11.29 -12.92
C LEU A 106 19.65 -10.52 -12.82
N ASN A 107 19.85 -9.74 -11.74
CA ASN A 107 21.12 -9.06 -11.46
C ASN A 107 22.13 -9.95 -10.72
N ASN A 108 21.83 -11.25 -10.57
CA ASN A 108 22.70 -12.18 -9.87
C ASN A 108 23.77 -12.72 -10.84
N PRO A 109 25.08 -12.50 -10.58
CA PRO A 109 26.15 -12.90 -11.50
C PRO A 109 26.24 -14.42 -11.72
N PHE A 110 25.56 -15.23 -10.90
CA PHE A 110 25.52 -16.69 -11.02
C PHE A 110 24.43 -17.22 -11.98
N VAL A 111 23.52 -16.37 -12.47
CA VAL A 111 22.46 -16.77 -13.43
C VAL A 111 22.89 -16.54 -14.89
N LEU A 112 23.96 -15.77 -15.12
CA LEU A 112 24.52 -15.44 -16.43
C LEU A 112 25.74 -16.31 -16.81
N LEU A 113 26.01 -17.39 -16.07
CA LEU A 113 27.03 -18.41 -16.33
C LEU A 113 26.35 -19.69 -16.83
#